data_AF-A0A4Z2BSV1-F1
#
_entry.id   AF-A0A4Z2BSV1-F1
#
_cell.length_a   1.000
_cell.length_b   1.000
_cell.length_c   1.000
_cell.angle_alpha   90.00
_cell.angle_beta   90.00
_cell.angle_gamma   90.00
#
_symmetry.space_group_name_H-M   'P 1'
#
loop_
_entity.id
_entity.type
_entity.pdbx_description
1 polymer ?
#
loop_
_entity_poly.entity_id
_entity_poly.type
_entity_poly.pdbx_seq_one_letter_code
_entity_poly.pdbx_strand_id
1 'polypeptide(L)'
;MRVDITSKGKMRARLVNYIKTSEVVRQPYPLQIRSNGPHSYFLKRETWGWTDFLMNPMVMMMVLPLLIIVLLPKVVNTNDPEMRKEIEQSMNMLSPNPELPDMSELVTKFFSGSKGPSKTGGGSKGTRPAVKRR
;
A
#
# COMPACT_ATOMS: atom_id res chain seq x y z
N MET A 1 -4.21 -40.98 -12.26
CA MET A 1 -3.69 -42.34 -12.60
C MET A 1 -4.40 -42.84 -13.85
N ARG A 2 -3.73 -43.61 -14.71
CA ARG A 2 -4.33 -44.25 -15.89
C ARG A 2 -4.04 -45.75 -15.85
N VAL A 3 -5.05 -46.58 -16.13
CA VAL A 3 -4.90 -48.03 -16.26
C VAL A 3 -5.10 -48.41 -17.72
N ASP A 4 -4.11 -49.07 -18.31
CA ASP A 4 -4.23 -49.67 -19.63
C ASP A 4 -4.54 -51.17 -19.46
N ILE A 5 -5.60 -51.65 -20.12
CA ILE A 5 -6.02 -53.05 -20.10
C ILE A 5 -5.97 -53.56 -21.54
N THR A 6 -5.21 -54.63 -21.78
CA THR A 6 -5.17 -55.28 -23.09
C THR A 6 -6.39 -56.19 -23.28
N SER A 7 -6.73 -56.54 -24.53
CA SER A 7 -7.81 -57.51 -24.81
C SER A 7 -7.60 -58.88 -24.16
N LYS A 8 -6.35 -59.23 -23.83
CA LYS A 8 -5.96 -60.45 -23.10
C LYS A 8 -6.07 -60.32 -21.57
N GLY A 9 -6.54 -59.18 -21.05
CA GLY A 9 -6.67 -58.93 -19.62
C GLY A 9 -5.36 -58.55 -18.90
N LYS A 10 -4.24 -58.34 -19.61
CA LYS A 10 -3.03 -57.80 -18.98
C LYS A 10 -3.26 -56.35 -18.57
N MET A 11 -3.03 -56.05 -17.29
CA MET A 11 -3.25 -54.73 -16.69
C MET A 11 -1.93 -54.02 -16.42
N ARG A 12 -1.89 -52.72 -16.67
CA ARG A 12 -0.75 -51.86 -16.34
C ARG A 12 -1.23 -50.51 -15.84
N ALA A 13 -0.83 -50.14 -14.63
CA ALA A 13 -1.05 -48.79 -14.09
C ALA A 13 0.11 -47.87 -14.46
N ARG A 14 -0.22 -46.62 -14.79
CA ARG A 14 0.76 -45.55 -15.02
C ARG A 14 0.25 -44.20 -14.51
N LEU A 15 1.17 -43.27 -14.30
CA LEU A 15 0.81 -41.88 -14.02
C LEU A 15 0.10 -41.27 -15.24
N VAL A 16 -0.91 -40.44 -14.99
CA VAL A 16 -1.65 -39.77 -16.06
C VAL A 16 -0.89 -38.49 -16.43
N ASN A 17 -0.37 -38.43 -17.66
CA ASN A 17 0.23 -37.24 -18.22
C ASN A 17 -0.56 -36.85 -19.49
N TYR A 18 -1.13 -35.65 -19.51
CA TYR A 18 -1.90 -35.12 -20.64
C TYR A 18 -1.01 -34.45 -21.70
N ILE A 19 0.22 -34.06 -21.34
CA ILE A 19 1.15 -33.37 -22.24
C ILE A 19 1.94 -34.38 -23.07
N LYS A 20 2.54 -35.38 -22.40
CA LYS A 20 3.33 -36.44 -23.05
C LYS A 20 2.60 -37.77 -22.94
N THR A 21 1.73 -38.06 -23.90
CA THR A 21 0.85 -39.25 -23.87
C THR A 21 1.61 -40.58 -24.06
N SER A 22 2.78 -40.53 -24.71
CA SER A 22 3.70 -41.65 -24.92
C SER A 22 4.58 -41.96 -23.71
N GLU A 23 4.66 -41.06 -22.72
CA GLU A 23 5.43 -41.27 -21.51
C GLU A 23 4.78 -42.36 -20.64
N VAL A 24 5.60 -43.31 -20.17
CA VAL A 24 5.13 -44.44 -19.36
C VAL A 24 5.91 -44.50 -18.05
N VAL A 25 5.39 -43.80 -17.05
CA VAL A 25 5.83 -43.96 -15.66
C VAL A 25 4.99 -45.06 -15.01
N ARG A 26 5.57 -46.26 -14.85
CA ARG A 26 4.89 -47.42 -14.26
C ARG A 26 4.53 -47.15 -12.81
N GLN A 27 3.30 -47.51 -12.45
CA GLN A 27 2.79 -47.46 -11.08
C GLN A 27 2.46 -48.88 -10.60
N PRO A 28 2.55 -49.16 -9.29
CA PRO A 28 2.23 -50.47 -8.76
C PRO A 28 0.76 -50.83 -9.03
N TYR A 29 0.53 -52.12 -9.25
CA TYR A 29 -0.80 -52.70 -9.39
C TYR A 29 -0.91 -53.89 -8.40
N PRO A 30 -1.97 -54.03 -7.59
CA PRO A 30 -3.20 -53.20 -7.54
C PRO A 30 -2.97 -51.74 -7.15
N LEU A 31 -3.92 -50.87 -7.52
CA LEU A 31 -3.79 -49.42 -7.29
C LEU A 31 -3.80 -49.09 -5.79
N GLN A 32 -2.75 -48.41 -5.33
CA GLN A 32 -2.69 -47.86 -3.98
C GLN A 32 -2.98 -46.36 -4.05
N ILE A 33 -4.23 -45.98 -3.81
CA ILE A 33 -4.63 -44.57 -3.78
C ILE A 33 -4.45 -44.06 -2.35
N ARG A 34 -3.50 -43.13 -2.16
CA ARG A 34 -3.31 -42.40 -0.91
C ARG A 34 -4.00 -41.04 -1.05
N SER A 35 -4.68 -40.59 0.00
CA SER A 35 -5.19 -39.23 0.08
C SER A 35 -4.03 -38.28 0.31
N ASN A 36 -3.96 -37.18 -0.46
CA ASN A 36 -2.93 -36.15 -0.31
C ASN A 36 -3.24 -35.17 0.84
N GLY A 37 -4.27 -35.44 1.65
CA GLY A 37 -4.74 -34.57 2.74
C GLY A 37 -6.05 -33.84 2.40
N PRO A 38 -6.58 -33.02 3.33
CA PRO A 38 -7.79 -32.23 3.07
C PRO A 38 -7.50 -31.14 2.03
N HIS A 39 -8.37 -31.02 1.03
CA HIS A 39 -8.26 -29.98 0.01
C HIS A 39 -8.87 -28.65 0.51
N SER A 40 -8.20 -27.53 0.18
CA SER A 40 -8.72 -26.19 0.46
C SER A 40 -9.75 -25.80 -0.59
N TYR A 41 -11.02 -26.10 -0.33
CA TYR A 41 -12.13 -25.70 -1.22
C TYR A 41 -12.51 -24.23 -1.06
N PHE A 42 -12.22 -23.64 0.09
CA PHE A 42 -12.59 -22.27 0.42
C PHE A 42 -11.37 -21.37 0.44
N LEU A 43 -11.51 -20.18 -0.13
CA LEU A 43 -10.57 -19.09 0.05
C LEU A 43 -10.82 -18.46 1.42
N LYS A 44 -9.76 -18.22 2.18
CA LYS A 44 -9.86 -17.44 3.43
C LYS A 44 -10.23 -16.01 3.06
N ARG A 45 -11.21 -15.44 3.78
CA ARG A 45 -11.57 -14.04 3.61
C ARG A 45 -10.51 -13.17 4.27
N GLU A 46 -10.26 -12.01 3.68
CA GLU A 46 -9.46 -10.97 4.32
C GLU A 46 -10.19 -10.51 5.57
N THR A 47 -9.51 -10.60 6.71
CA THR A 47 -10.00 -10.11 8.00
C THR A 47 -9.47 -8.70 8.21
N TRP A 48 -10.31 -7.80 8.70
CA TRP A 48 -9.82 -6.50 9.12
C TRP A 48 -8.90 -6.68 10.33
N GLY A 49 -7.62 -6.42 10.13
CA GLY A 49 -6.63 -6.44 11.20
C GLY A 49 -6.57 -5.07 11.87
N TRP A 50 -6.45 -5.03 13.19
CA TRP A 50 -6.15 -3.77 13.91
C TRP A 50 -4.87 -3.11 13.41
N THR A 51 -3.91 -3.90 12.94
CA THR A 51 -2.68 -3.43 12.30
C THR A 51 -2.92 -2.75 10.96
N ASP A 52 -3.95 -3.16 10.20
CA ASP A 52 -4.32 -2.57 8.91
C ASP A 52 -4.92 -1.17 9.10
N PHE A 53 -5.69 -1.00 10.19
CA PHE A 53 -6.14 0.32 10.64
C PHE A 53 -4.96 1.21 11.05
N LEU A 54 -4.02 0.68 11.83
CA LEU A 54 -2.88 1.44 12.33
C LEU A 54 -1.86 1.77 11.22
N MET A 55 -1.65 0.88 10.25
CA MET A 55 -0.77 1.12 9.09
C MET A 55 -1.41 2.00 8.01
N ASN A 56 -2.65 2.47 8.21
CA ASN A 56 -3.27 3.43 7.30
C ASN A 56 -2.56 4.80 7.41
N PRO A 57 -2.04 5.36 6.31
CA PRO A 57 -1.32 6.64 6.33
C PRO A 57 -2.17 7.77 6.92
N MET A 58 -3.49 7.73 6.77
CA MET A 58 -4.37 8.74 7.35
C MET A 58 -4.42 8.65 8.88
N VAL A 59 -4.51 7.44 9.43
CA VAL A 59 -4.55 7.22 10.88
C VAL A 59 -3.21 7.59 11.51
N MET A 60 -2.09 7.18 10.92
CA MET A 60 -0.75 7.54 11.40
C MET A 60 -0.53 9.04 11.46
N MET A 61 -0.93 9.75 10.40
CA MET A 61 -0.80 11.22 10.32
C MET A 61 -1.72 11.96 11.29
N MET A 62 -2.82 11.35 11.75
CA MET A 62 -3.71 11.92 12.77
C MET A 62 -3.25 11.61 14.20
N VAL A 63 -2.74 10.41 14.46
CA VAL A 63 -2.28 10.01 15.80
C VAL A 63 -0.98 10.72 16.19
N LEU A 64 -0.05 10.91 15.25
CA LEU A 64 1.21 11.61 15.47
C LEU A 64 1.04 13.03 16.06
N PRO A 65 0.24 13.95 15.46
CA PRO A 65 0.06 15.30 16.00
C PRO A 65 -0.66 15.29 17.36
N LEU A 66 -1.60 14.37 17.60
CA LEU A 66 -2.26 14.24 18.90
C LEU A 66 -1.28 13.82 20.00
N LEU A 67 -0.38 12.87 19.71
CA LEU A 67 0.67 12.47 20.65
C LEU A 67 1.60 13.64 20.97
N ILE A 68 1.98 14.43 19.97
CA ILE A 68 2.81 15.62 20.17
C ILE A 68 2.09 16.63 21.07
N ILE A 69 0.82 16.94 20.83
CA ILE A 69 0.06 17.89 21.66
C ILE A 69 -0.07 17.43 23.11
N VAL A 70 -0.17 16.12 23.36
CA VAL A 70 -0.24 15.56 24.72
C VAL A 70 1.12 15.49 25.40
N LEU A 71 2.19 15.20 24.64
CA LEU A 71 3.55 15.04 25.16
C LEU A 71 4.28 16.37 25.32
N LEU A 72 4.05 17.34 24.43
CA LEU A 72 4.63 18.69 24.51
C LEU A 72 4.47 19.29 25.91
N PRO A 73 3.28 19.47 26.49
CA PRO A 73 3.13 20.07 27.82
C PRO A 73 3.76 19.24 28.95
N LYS A 74 4.04 17.95 28.70
CA LYS A 74 4.72 17.06 29.65
C LYS A 74 6.24 17.14 29.56
N VAL A 75 6.80 17.44 28.38
CA VAL A 75 8.26 17.58 28.17
C VAL A 75 8.73 19.03 28.24
N VAL A 76 7.89 19.99 27.84
CA VAL A 76 8.10 21.42 28.07
C VAL A 76 7.44 21.78 29.40
N ASN A 77 8.23 21.74 30.46
CA ASN A 77 7.82 22.04 31.83
C ASN A 77 6.92 23.28 31.89
N THR A 78 5.72 23.12 32.41
CA THR A 78 4.64 24.12 32.44
C THR A 78 4.92 25.31 33.38
N ASN A 79 6.15 25.46 33.88
CA ASN A 79 6.53 26.41 34.95
C ASN A 79 7.56 27.48 34.55
N ASP A 80 8.10 27.47 33.32
CA ASP A 80 9.07 28.50 32.91
C ASP A 80 8.39 29.73 32.26
N PRO A 81 8.52 30.94 32.88
CA PRO A 81 7.89 32.16 32.39
C PRO A 81 8.56 32.76 31.14
N GLU A 82 9.75 32.28 30.74
CA GLU A 82 10.44 32.75 29.53
C GLU A 82 9.91 32.07 28.26
N MET A 83 9.72 30.75 28.27
CA MET A 83 9.15 30.04 27.11
C MET A 83 7.71 30.45 26.82
N ARG A 84 6.91 30.79 27.85
CA ARG A 84 5.57 31.33 27.64
C ARG A 84 5.59 32.67 26.90
N LYS A 85 6.57 33.53 27.20
CA LYS A 85 6.72 34.84 26.52
C LYS A 85 7.18 34.67 25.08
N GLU A 86 8.06 33.72 24.78
CA GLU A 86 8.48 33.43 23.41
C GLU A 86 7.36 32.78 22.57
N ILE A 87 6.55 31.92 23.20
CA ILE A 87 5.36 31.32 22.58
C ILE A 87 4.25 32.37 22.41
N GLU A 88 3.97 33.21 23.40
CA GLU A 88 3.01 34.32 23.28
C GLU A 88 3.48 35.36 22.26
N GLN A 89 4.76 35.68 22.19
CA GLN A 89 5.31 36.62 21.20
C GLN A 89 5.25 36.05 19.80
N SER A 90 5.60 34.77 19.60
CA SER A 90 5.45 34.13 18.29
C SER A 90 3.98 33.98 17.89
N MET A 91 3.08 33.68 18.84
CA MET A 91 1.64 33.57 18.57
C MET A 91 0.96 34.93 18.34
N ASN A 92 1.41 35.99 19.02
CA ASN A 92 0.96 37.36 18.81
C ASN A 92 1.53 37.92 17.48
N MET A 93 2.76 37.55 17.10
CA MET A 93 3.34 37.88 15.78
C MET A 93 2.67 37.08 14.63
N LEU A 94 2.05 35.95 14.94
CA LEU A 94 1.19 35.16 14.05
C LEU A 94 -0.29 35.62 14.06
N SER A 95 -0.63 36.68 14.81
CA SER A 95 -1.99 37.21 14.92
C SER A 95 -2.14 38.61 14.31
N PRO A 96 -2.22 38.73 12.97
CA PRO A 96 -3.03 39.80 12.39
C PRO A 96 -3.89 39.29 11.24
N ASN A 97 -5.00 38.59 11.55
CA ASN A 97 -6.35 38.74 10.97
C ASN A 97 -7.20 37.45 11.09
N PRO A 98 -8.54 37.58 11.25
CA PRO A 98 -9.48 36.47 11.41
C PRO A 98 -9.89 35.83 10.07
N GLU A 99 -8.95 35.62 9.15
CA GLU A 99 -9.16 34.77 7.96
C GLU A 99 -7.92 33.88 7.75
N LEU A 100 -7.96 32.73 8.42
CA LEU A 100 -7.18 31.50 8.28
C LEU A 100 -5.96 31.53 7.33
N PRO A 101 -4.72 31.36 7.84
CA PRO A 101 -3.63 30.81 7.06
C PRO A 101 -3.72 29.28 7.13
N ASP A 102 -3.88 28.65 5.97
CA ASP A 102 -3.90 27.20 5.84
C ASP A 102 -2.51 26.66 6.24
N MET A 103 -2.40 26.15 7.47
CA MET A 103 -1.19 25.54 8.05
C MET A 103 -0.66 24.38 7.19
N SER A 104 -1.49 23.89 6.26
CA SER A 104 -1.14 22.94 5.21
C SER A 104 0.03 23.40 4.34
N GLU A 105 0.15 24.69 4.00
CA GLU A 105 1.20 25.18 3.09
C GLU A 105 2.56 25.32 3.77
N LEU A 106 2.59 25.69 5.05
CA LEU A 106 3.85 25.83 5.81
C LEU A 106 4.44 24.45 6.12
N VAL A 107 3.59 23.50 6.51
CA VAL A 107 4.00 22.11 6.71
C VAL A 107 4.37 21.47 5.36
N THR A 108 3.62 21.73 4.29
CA THR A 108 3.98 21.23 2.95
C THR A 108 5.28 21.83 2.47
N LYS A 109 5.60 23.11 2.71
CA LYS A 109 6.91 23.68 2.33
C LYS A 109 8.07 23.12 3.17
N PHE A 110 7.85 22.82 4.44
CA PHE A 110 8.88 22.18 5.28
C PHE A 110 9.06 20.70 4.92
N PHE A 111 7.99 20.01 4.57
CA PHE A 111 7.99 18.57 4.23
C PHE A 111 8.29 18.30 2.75
N SER A 112 8.02 19.24 1.84
CA SER A 112 8.36 19.18 0.41
C SER A 112 9.76 19.71 0.09
N GLY A 113 10.56 20.06 1.11
CA GLY A 113 11.94 20.54 0.99
C GLY A 113 12.96 19.55 0.42
N SER A 114 12.53 18.46 -0.22
CA SER A 114 13.38 17.56 -1.00
C SER A 114 12.70 17.21 -2.32
N LYS A 115 12.72 18.16 -3.27
CA LYS A 115 12.84 17.93 -4.72
C LYS A 115 12.96 19.29 -5.43
N GLY A 116 14.11 19.51 -6.05
CA GLY A 116 14.51 20.77 -6.67
C GLY A 116 13.65 21.20 -7.88
N PRO A 117 13.85 22.44 -8.37
CA PRO A 117 12.98 23.07 -9.34
C PRO A 117 13.30 22.61 -10.78
N SER A 118 12.35 21.97 -11.45
CA SER A 118 12.38 21.83 -12.90
C SER A 118 11.82 23.10 -13.56
N LYS A 119 12.73 23.84 -14.21
CA LYS A 119 12.43 24.92 -15.17
C LYS A 119 11.30 24.53 -16.14
N THR A 120 10.26 25.34 -16.22
CA THR A 120 9.54 25.74 -17.45
C THR A 120 8.91 27.10 -17.13
N GLY A 121 9.37 28.22 -17.67
CA GLY A 121 9.29 28.58 -19.09
C GLY A 121 8.08 29.50 -19.26
N GLY A 122 8.23 30.80 -18.97
CA GLY A 122 7.16 31.78 -19.02
C GLY A 122 6.81 32.28 -20.43
N GLY A 123 5.54 32.65 -20.59
CA GLY A 123 5.10 33.83 -21.34
C GLY A 123 4.91 33.73 -22.86
N SER A 124 3.63 33.76 -23.29
CA SER A 124 3.02 34.88 -24.04
C SER A 124 2.05 34.48 -25.17
N LYS A 125 1.00 35.30 -25.29
CA LYS A 125 -0.09 35.32 -26.28
C LYS A 125 0.40 35.24 -27.73
N GLY A 126 -0.33 34.51 -28.59
CA GLY A 126 -0.17 34.60 -30.05
C GLY A 126 -1.12 33.69 -30.83
N THR A 127 -2.30 34.21 -31.17
CA THR A 127 -3.09 34.04 -32.40
C THR A 127 -2.99 32.74 -33.21
N ARG A 128 -4.09 31.97 -33.28
CA ARG A 128 -4.32 30.92 -34.31
C ARG A 128 -4.84 31.57 -35.59
N PRO A 129 -4.49 31.02 -36.78
CA PRO A 129 -5.59 30.59 -37.64
C PRO A 129 -5.37 29.25 -38.35
N ALA A 130 -6.52 28.59 -38.55
CA ALA A 130 -6.96 27.77 -39.67
C ALA A 130 -6.09 26.60 -40.21
N VAL A 131 -6.61 25.41 -39.88
CA VAL A 131 -6.51 24.11 -40.55
C VAL A 131 -6.67 24.17 -42.07
N LYS A 132 -5.79 23.47 -42.81
CA LYS A 132 -6.10 22.83 -44.10
C LYS A 132 -5.50 21.42 -44.12
N ARG A 133 -6.38 20.41 -44.10
CA ARG A 133 -6.05 19.01 -44.36
C ARG A 133 -6.02 18.76 -45.87
N ARG A 134 -5.10 17.90 -46.29
CA ARG A 134 -5.14 17.12 -47.53
C ARG A 134 -5.78 15.78 -47.24
#